data_AF-A0A3M0I4E5-F1
#
_entry.id   AF-A0A3M0I4E5-F1
#
_cell.length_a   1.000
_cell.length_b   1.000
_cell.length_c   1.000
_cell.angle_alpha   90.00
_cell.angle_beta   90.00
_cell.angle_gamma   90.00
#
_symmetry.space_group_name_H-M   'P 1'
#
loop_
_entity.id
_entity.type
_entity.pdbx_description
1 polymer ?
#
loop_
_entity_poly.entity_id
_entity_poly.type
_entity_poly.pdbx_seq_one_letter_code
_entity_poly.pdbx_strand_id
1 'polypeptide(L)'
;MRVVAAQLDQIAPGTVRVRTVPVTRDGRPRTWVVLDSATGPIGADREQHAAAYGLLQRAFPQADWSRPRLYDARTGRLTVDEPTMPAELGLAAEGADR
;
A
#
# COMPACT_ATOMS: atom_id res chain seq x y z
N MET A 1 15.55 1.32 -10.93
CA MET A 1 14.69 1.11 -9.73
C MET A 1 14.29 -0.36 -9.49
N ARG A 2 15.01 -1.38 -10.00
CA ARG A 2 14.65 -2.81 -9.75
C ARG A 2 15.14 -3.37 -8.41
N VAL A 3 16.00 -2.65 -7.69
CA VAL A 3 16.63 -3.11 -6.44
C VAL A 3 15.60 -3.32 -5.32
N VAL A 4 14.65 -2.38 -5.16
CA VAL A 4 13.62 -2.48 -4.12
C VAL A 4 12.69 -3.68 -4.37
N ALA A 5 12.28 -3.90 -5.62
CA ALA A 5 11.44 -5.05 -5.97
C ALA A 5 12.16 -6.38 -5.72
N ALA A 6 13.45 -6.50 -6.09
CA ALA A 6 14.23 -7.70 -5.84
C ALA A 6 14.42 -7.97 -4.34
N GLN A 7 14.67 -6.92 -3.54
CA GLN A 7 14.80 -7.06 -2.08
C GLN A 7 13.47 -7.40 -1.41
N LEU A 8 12.34 -6.87 -1.90
CA LEU A 8 11.02 -7.27 -1.43
C LEU A 8 10.74 -8.75 -1.72
N ASP A 9 11.12 -9.25 -2.90
CA ASP A 9 10.96 -10.66 -3.25
C ASP A 9 11.80 -11.58 -2.34
N GLN A 10 12.97 -11.12 -1.89
CA GLN A 10 13.76 -11.84 -0.88
C GLN A 10 13.12 -11.84 0.51
N ILE A 11 12.46 -10.74 0.90
CA ILE A 11 11.80 -10.63 2.21
C ILE A 11 10.51 -11.45 2.24
N ALA A 12 9.68 -11.32 1.21
CA ALA A 12 8.39 -11.97 1.08
C ALA A 12 8.17 -12.30 -0.41
N PRO A 13 8.52 -13.52 -0.82
CA PRO A 13 8.46 -13.95 -2.21
C PRO A 13 7.08 -13.75 -2.83
N GLY A 14 7.05 -13.23 -4.05
CA GLY A 14 5.81 -12.99 -4.78
C GLY A 14 5.08 -11.69 -4.42
N THR A 15 5.69 -10.83 -3.57
CA THR A 15 5.15 -9.50 -3.28
C THR A 15 5.14 -8.63 -4.53
N VAL A 16 3.95 -8.22 -4.96
CA VAL A 16 3.77 -7.28 -6.08
C VAL A 16 3.33 -5.90 -5.62
N ARG A 17 2.67 -5.81 -4.46
CA ARG A 17 2.19 -4.57 -3.86
C ARG A 17 2.45 -4.56 -2.37
N VAL A 18 2.78 -3.39 -1.84
CA VAL A 18 2.93 -3.16 -0.40
C VAL A 18 2.08 -1.96 -0.01
N ARG A 19 1.13 -2.17 0.88
CA ARG A 19 0.26 -1.12 1.41
C ARG A 19 0.69 -0.81 2.85
N THR A 20 0.94 0.46 3.15
CA THR A 20 1.27 0.91 4.51
C THR A 20 0.21 1.87 4.98
N VAL A 21 -0.42 1.56 6.12
CA VAL A 21 -1.50 2.37 6.70
C VAL A 21 -1.07 2.82 8.11
N PRO A 22 -0.85 4.11 8.34
CA PRO A 22 -0.63 4.62 9.68
C PRO A 22 -1.94 4.51 10.48
N VAL A 23 -1.86 3.94 11.66
CA VAL A 23 -2.99 3.71 12.56
C VAL A 23 -2.60 4.09 13.99
N THR A 24 -3.57 4.52 14.78
CA THR A 24 -3.38 4.68 16.23
C THR A 24 -3.93 3.46 16.93
N ARG A 25 -3.10 2.77 17.72
CA ARG A 25 -3.49 1.60 18.51
C ARG A 25 -3.05 1.81 19.95
N ASP A 26 -3.98 1.73 20.89
CA ASP A 26 -3.73 1.94 22.33
C ASP A 26 -3.09 3.31 22.62
N GLY A 27 -3.54 4.35 21.91
CA GLY A 27 -3.00 5.71 22.02
C GLY A 27 -1.58 5.89 21.45
N ARG A 28 -1.00 4.87 20.80
CA ARG A 28 0.33 4.92 20.20
C ARG A 28 0.26 4.83 18.68
N PRO A 29 1.08 5.63 17.96
CA PRO A 29 1.17 5.50 16.51
C PRO A 29 1.79 4.14 16.15
N ARG A 30 1.17 3.45 15.20
CA ARG A 30 1.66 2.22 14.58
C ARG A 30 1.44 2.29 13.08
N THR A 31 2.13 1.44 12.34
CA THR A 31 1.89 1.26 10.92
C THR A 31 1.46 -0.19 10.69
N TRP A 32 0.33 -0.36 10.03
CA TRP A 32 -0.08 -1.64 9.47
C TRP A 32 0.49 -1.77 8.07
N VAL A 33 1.03 -2.95 7.77
CA VAL A 33 1.68 -3.26 6.51
C VAL A 33 0.96 -4.46 5.94
N VAL A 34 0.54 -4.38 4.69
CA VAL A 34 -0.04 -5.50 3.95
C VAL A 34 0.84 -5.76 2.75
N LEU A 35 1.25 -7.02 2.60
CA LEU A 35 2.00 -7.50 1.45
C LEU A 35 1.03 -8.26 0.56
N ASP A 36 0.87 -7.81 -0.67
CA ASP A 36 -0.04 -8.41 -1.64
C ASP A 36 0.75 -9.04 -2.77
N SER A 37 0.32 -10.24 -3.15
CA SER A 37 0.69 -10.92 -4.39
C SER A 37 -0.25 -10.52 -5.53
N ALA A 38 -0.08 -11.12 -6.71
CA ALA A 38 -0.98 -10.91 -7.83
C ALA A 38 -2.43 -11.37 -7.56
N THR A 39 -2.63 -12.28 -6.61
CA THR A 39 -3.92 -12.94 -6.34
C THR A 39 -4.54 -12.56 -5.00
N GLY A 40 -3.83 -11.80 -4.15
CA GLY A 40 -4.29 -11.40 -2.83
C GLY A 40 -3.17 -11.32 -1.78
N PRO A 41 -3.52 -11.15 -0.50
CA PRO A 41 -2.55 -10.96 0.57
C PRO A 41 -1.66 -12.19 0.77
N ILE A 42 -0.39 -11.93 1.06
CA ILE A 42 0.60 -12.95 1.38
C ILE A 42 0.55 -13.20 2.89
N GLY A 43 0.57 -14.48 3.27
CA GLY A 43 0.76 -14.89 4.67
C GLY A 43 2.20 -14.63 5.09
N ALA A 44 2.51 -13.39 5.45
CA ALA A 44 3.83 -12.98 5.91
C ALA A 44 3.84 -12.78 7.44
N ASP A 45 4.97 -13.09 8.06
CA ASP A 45 5.15 -12.92 9.49
C ASP A 45 5.46 -11.47 9.87
N ARG A 46 5.42 -11.18 11.17
CA ARG A 46 5.68 -9.84 11.71
C ARG A 46 7.04 -9.28 11.29
N GLU A 47 8.07 -10.12 11.23
CA GLU A 47 9.42 -9.70 10.84
C GLU A 47 9.47 -9.29 9.36
N GLN A 48 8.82 -10.04 8.49
CA GLN A 48 8.74 -9.73 7.05
C GLN A 48 8.00 -8.41 6.81
N HIS A 49 6.90 -8.18 7.52
CA HIS A 49 6.19 -6.89 7.48
C HIS A 49 7.08 -5.72 7.93
N ALA A 50 7.83 -5.89 9.02
CA ALA A 50 8.74 -4.86 9.52
C ALA A 50 9.91 -4.60 8.56
N ALA A 51 10.49 -5.67 7.98
CA ALA A 51 11.59 -5.58 7.03
C ALA A 51 11.15 -4.90 5.73
N ALA A 52 9.98 -5.25 5.19
CA ALA A 52 9.41 -4.62 4.01
C ALA A 52 9.17 -3.11 4.24
N TYR A 53 8.59 -2.74 5.39
CA TYR A 53 8.38 -1.35 5.72
C TYR A 53 9.69 -0.56 5.89
N GLY A 54 10.66 -1.13 6.60
CA GLY A 54 11.98 -0.51 6.76
C GLY A 54 12.73 -0.36 5.43
N LEU A 55 12.58 -1.31 4.50
CA LEU A 55 13.09 -1.19 3.14
C LEU A 55 12.47 0.00 2.40
N LEU A 56 11.14 0.14 2.43
CA LEU A 56 10.45 1.24 1.77
C LEU A 56 10.82 2.61 2.36
N GLN A 57 10.93 2.73 3.69
CA GLN A 57 11.36 3.99 4.31
C GLN A 57 12.77 4.40 3.88
N ARG A 58 13.70 3.44 3.79
CA ARG A 58 15.08 3.71 3.33
C ARG A 58 15.14 4.08 1.85
N ALA A 59 14.30 3.46 1.02
CA ALA A 59 14.23 3.74 -0.41
C ALA A 59 13.52 5.07 -0.73
N PHE A 60 12.56 5.48 0.11
CA PHE A 60 11.74 6.69 -0.07
C PHE A 60 11.74 7.55 1.20
N PRO A 61 12.90 8.12 1.59
CA PRO A 61 13.00 8.88 2.85
C PRO A 61 12.20 10.18 2.84
N GLN A 62 11.86 10.71 1.67
CA GLN A 62 11.08 11.94 1.50
C GLN A 62 9.56 11.70 1.46
N ALA A 63 9.11 10.45 1.52
CA ALA A 63 7.68 10.15 1.55
C ALA A 63 7.08 10.52 2.90
N ASP A 64 5.90 11.14 2.88
CA ASP A 64 5.15 11.39 4.09
C ASP A 64 4.42 10.10 4.53
N TRP A 65 4.99 9.43 5.54
CA TRP A 65 4.52 8.18 6.13
C TRP A 65 3.37 8.37 7.13
N SER A 66 2.93 9.61 7.38
CA SER A 66 1.70 9.87 8.15
C SER A 66 0.43 9.63 7.33
N ARG A 67 0.58 9.38 6.03
CA ARG A 67 -0.51 9.04 5.11
C ARG A 67 -0.41 7.58 4.65
N PRO A 68 -1.54 6.94 4.30
CA PRO A 68 -1.52 5.65 3.63
C PRO A 68 -0.68 5.70 2.35
N ARG A 69 0.15 4.69 2.11
CA ARG A 69 0.98 4.56 0.90
C ARG A 69 0.78 3.22 0.24
N LEU A 70 0.89 3.22 -1.08
CA LEU A 70 0.91 2.02 -1.91
C LEU A 70 2.20 2.03 -2.73
N TYR A 71 3.02 1.00 -2.54
CA TYR A 71 4.15 0.70 -3.40
C TYR A 71 3.77 -0.41 -4.37
N ASP A 72 3.97 -0.19 -5.66
CA ASP A 72 3.80 -1.19 -6.72
C ASP A 72 5.18 -1.66 -7.20
N ALA A 73 5.52 -2.93 -6.94
CA ALA A 73 6.82 -3.49 -7.26
C ALA A 73 7.03 -3.72 -8.76
N ARG A 74 5.95 -3.78 -9.55
CA ARG A 74 6.01 -3.96 -11.02
C ARG A 74 6.46 -2.67 -11.69
N THR A 75 6.00 -1.53 -11.18
CA THR A 75 6.33 -0.19 -11.71
C THR A 75 7.42 0.53 -10.92
N GLY A 76 7.68 0.10 -9.68
CA GLY A 76 8.59 0.76 -8.74
C GLY A 76 8.04 2.08 -8.18
N ARG A 77 6.74 2.34 -8.33
CA ARG A 77 6.12 3.62 -7.92
C ARG A 77 5.58 3.53 -6.50
N LEU A 78 5.80 4.58 -5.73
CA LEU A 78 5.16 4.83 -4.44
C LEU A 78 4.14 5.95 -4.61
N THR A 79 2.87 5.69 -4.27
CA THR A 79 1.79 6.68 -4.32
C THR A 79 1.10 6.81 -2.97
N VAL A 80 0.30 7.86 -2.78
CA VAL A 80 -0.66 7.87 -1.67
C VAL A 80 -1.72 6.82 -1.97
N ASP A 81 -2.05 6.02 -0.97
CA ASP A 81 -3.12 5.04 -1.03
C ASP A 81 -4.43 5.72 -0.63
N GLU A 82 -4.91 6.62 -1.49
CA GLU A 82 -6.22 7.22 -1.31
C GLU A 82 -7.30 6.25 -1.80
N PRO A 83 -8.42 6.09 -1.08
CA PRO A 83 -9.57 5.42 -1.64
C PRO A 83 -9.96 6.19 -2.91
N THR A 84 -9.71 5.59 -4.07
CA THR A 84 -10.26 6.11 -5.31
C THR A 84 -11.76 5.90 -5.16
N MET A 85 -12.50 6.97 -4.85
CA MET A 85 -13.94 6.93 -5.02
C MET A 85 -14.18 6.44 -6.45
N PRO A 86 -14.99 5.37 -6.66
CA PRO A 86 -15.45 5.11 -8.00
C PRO A 86 -16.06 6.43 -8.49
N ALA A 87 -15.56 6.95 -9.61
CA ALA A 87 -16.12 8.14 -10.24
C ALA A 87 -17.63 7.99 -10.15
N GLU A 88 -18.28 8.98 -9.50
CA GLU A 88 -19.68 8.96 -9.12
C GLU A 88 -20.46 8.14 -10.15
N LEU A 89 -20.93 6.96 -9.73
CA LEU A 89 -21.83 6.17 -10.54
C LEU A 89 -22.94 7.16 -10.89
N GLY A 90 -23.01 7.58 -12.15
CA GLY A 90 -23.89 8.63 -12.63
C GLY A 90 -25.33 8.20 -12.43
N LEU A 91 -25.81 8.28 -11.19
CA LEU A 91 -27.20 8.38 -10.84
C LEU A 91 -27.58 9.76 -11.34
N ALA A 92 -27.75 9.86 -12.65
CA ALA A 92 -28.59 10.87 -13.23
C ALA A 92 -29.86 10.83 -12.38
N ALA A 93 -30.05 11.89 -11.60
CA ALA A 93 -31.36 12.22 -11.13
C ALA A 93 -32.25 12.15 -12.38
N GLU A 94 -33.11 11.14 -12.46
CA GLU A 94 -34.16 11.09 -13.46
C GLU A 94 -35.05 12.29 -13.16
N GLY A 95 -34.70 13.41 -13.79
CA GLY A 95 -35.55 14.56 -13.90
C GLY A 95 -36.78 14.14 -14.68
N ALA A 96 -37.92 14.23 -14.02
CA ALA A 96 -39.18 14.75 -14.54
C ALA A 96 -39.40 14.71 -16.07
N ASP A 97 -40.29 13.83 -16.50
CA ASP A 97 -41.37 14.06 -17.48
C ASP A 97 -42.25 12.79 -17.39
N ARG A 98 -43.53 12.78 -17.01
CA ARG A 98 -44.65 13.67 -17.30
C ARG A 98 -45.83 13.35 -16.37
#